data_AF-A0A660NZU1-F1
#
_entry.id   AF-A0A660NZU1-F1
#
_cell.length_a   1.000
_cell.length_b   1.000
_cell.length_c   1.000
_cell.angle_alpha   90.00
_cell.angle_beta   90.00
_cell.angle_gamma   90.00
#
_symmetry.space_group_name_H-M   'P 1'
#
loop_
_entity.id
_entity.type
_entity.pdbx_description
1 polymer ?
#
loop_
_entity_poly.entity_id
_entity_poly.type
_entity_poly.pdbx_seq_one_letter_code
_entity_poly.pdbx_strand_id
1 'polypeptide(L)'
;DMPFGSYQVNRDEGVRNAIRIMKESGVDAVKLEGGSEVVATVKAIIAAGIPVVGHLGLTPQSVHKYGGYGLRAKNEAEATKLLNDAKLLDEAGVCALVLEKVPQALATEVSKQIKTPTIGIGAGSGTDGQVLVYADAMGMTQGFKPKFLRQFANIRKCMTDGIGDYMKCVKSQTFPNNEESY
;
A
#
# COMPACT_ATOMS: atom_id res chain seq x y z
N ASP A 1 -3.00 3.50 6.93
CA ASP A 1 -2.13 2.41 7.41
C ASP A 1 -1.91 2.51 8.90
N MET A 2 -1.93 1.37 9.59
CA MET A 2 -1.37 1.29 10.94
C MET A 2 0.16 1.09 10.83
N PRO A 3 0.98 1.99 11.41
CA PRO A 3 2.43 1.91 11.30
C PRO A 3 3.01 0.73 12.10
N PHE A 4 4.24 0.32 11.78
CA PHE A 4 4.97 -0.70 12.53
C PHE A 4 5.02 -0.38 14.03
N GLY A 5 4.78 -1.39 14.86
CA GLY A 5 4.74 -1.28 16.32
C GLY A 5 3.40 -0.81 16.88
N SER A 6 2.45 -0.37 16.06
CA SER A 6 1.16 0.14 16.55
C SER A 6 0.08 -0.93 16.77
N TYR A 7 0.26 -2.15 16.27
CA TYR A 7 -0.75 -3.22 16.38
C TYR A 7 -0.17 -4.62 16.61
N GLN A 8 1.14 -4.79 16.44
CA GLN A 8 1.84 -6.06 16.61
C GLN A 8 2.13 -6.38 18.09
N VAL A 9 2.17 -5.37 18.96
CA VAL A 9 2.57 -5.54 20.37
C VAL A 9 1.53 -6.35 21.14
N ASN A 10 0.28 -5.90 21.11
CA ASN A 10 -0.86 -6.64 21.65
C ASN A 10 -2.18 -6.09 21.07
N ARG A 11 -3.27 -6.81 21.32
CA ARG A 11 -4.61 -6.48 20.81
C ARG A 11 -5.13 -5.14 21.30
N ASP A 12 -4.96 -4.84 22.59
CA ASP A 12 -5.51 -3.63 23.20
C ASP A 12 -4.84 -2.36 22.64
N GLU A 13 -3.52 -2.40 22.44
CA GLU A 13 -2.80 -1.33 21.77
C GLU A 13 -3.22 -1.18 20.31
N GLY A 14 -3.41 -2.29 19.59
CA GLY A 14 -3.94 -2.26 18.23
C GLY A 14 -5.30 -1.54 18.14
N VAL A 15 -6.22 -1.84 19.07
CA VAL A 15 -7.52 -1.16 19.13
C VAL A 15 -7.38 0.32 19.48
N ARG A 16 -6.60 0.68 20.50
CA ARG A 16 -6.39 2.09 20.89
C ARG A 16 -5.80 2.91 19.75
N ASN A 17 -4.79 2.38 19.07
CA ASN A 17 -4.14 3.04 17.96
C ASN A 17 -5.06 3.15 16.73
N ALA A 18 -5.86 2.12 16.44
CA ALA A 18 -6.87 2.19 15.38
C ALA A 18 -7.91 3.29 15.67
N ILE A 19 -8.45 3.35 16.89
CA ILE A 19 -9.40 4.41 17.30
C ILE A 19 -8.78 5.80 17.15
N ARG A 20 -7.52 5.96 17.57
CA ARG A 20 -6.81 7.22 17.46
C ARG A 20 -6.66 7.66 16.00
N ILE A 21 -6.24 6.75 15.11
CA ILE A 21 -6.14 7.01 13.67
C ILE A 21 -7.49 7.47 13.13
N MET A 22 -8.56 6.72 13.37
CA MET A 22 -9.91 7.07 12.87
C MET A 22 -10.33 8.49 13.31
N LYS A 23 -10.11 8.84 14.59
CA LYS A 23 -10.50 10.14 15.15
C LYS A 23 -9.65 11.31 14.65
N GLU A 24 -8.33 11.11 14.53
CA GLU A 24 -7.39 12.18 14.23
C GLU A 24 -7.25 12.45 12.72
N SER A 25 -7.41 11.44 11.87
CA SER A 25 -7.22 11.59 10.42
C SER A 25 -8.52 11.56 9.61
N GLY A 26 -9.65 11.15 10.20
CA GLY A 26 -10.94 11.07 9.50
C GLY A 26 -10.98 10.01 8.41
N VAL A 27 -10.13 8.97 8.49
CA VAL A 27 -10.17 7.83 7.57
C VAL A 27 -11.37 6.92 7.86
N ASP A 28 -11.84 6.19 6.85
CA ASP A 28 -12.97 5.25 6.98
C ASP A 28 -12.54 3.82 7.32
N ALA A 29 -11.24 3.51 7.19
CA ALA A 29 -10.69 2.18 7.46
C ALA A 29 -9.21 2.27 7.84
N VAL A 30 -8.72 1.21 8.50
CA VAL A 30 -7.29 1.03 8.79
C VAL A 30 -6.74 -0.19 8.05
N LYS A 31 -5.49 -0.12 7.57
CA LYS A 31 -4.80 -1.24 6.93
C LYS A 31 -3.73 -1.82 7.85
N LEU A 32 -3.74 -3.15 8.02
CA LEU A 32 -2.77 -3.89 8.83
C LEU A 32 -2.02 -4.91 7.96
N GLU A 33 -0.72 -5.05 8.19
CA GLU A 33 0.13 -6.05 7.56
C GLU A 33 0.24 -7.32 8.42
N GLY A 34 0.05 -8.48 7.80
CA GLY A 34 0.19 -9.80 8.43
C GLY A 34 -1.06 -10.66 8.29
N GLY A 35 -0.89 -11.97 8.51
CA GLY A 35 -1.95 -12.97 8.45
C GLY A 35 -2.37 -13.51 9.81
N SER A 36 -2.26 -14.82 9.98
CA SER A 36 -2.53 -15.54 11.24
C SER A 36 -1.89 -14.90 12.48
N GLU A 37 -0.71 -14.29 12.35
CA GLU A 37 -0.02 -13.60 13.45
C GLU A 37 -0.76 -12.40 14.04
N VAL A 38 -1.63 -11.74 13.27
CA VAL A 38 -2.31 -10.48 13.65
C VAL A 38 -3.83 -10.60 13.62
N VAL A 39 -4.38 -11.75 13.22
CA VAL A 39 -5.83 -11.96 13.05
C VAL A 39 -6.62 -11.69 14.34
N ALA A 40 -6.04 -11.97 15.51
CA ALA A 40 -6.68 -11.68 16.79
C ALA A 40 -6.83 -10.18 17.06
N THR A 41 -5.87 -9.36 16.60
CA THR A 41 -5.94 -7.89 16.65
C THR A 41 -6.93 -7.37 15.61
N VAL A 42 -6.91 -7.92 14.39
CA VAL A 42 -7.88 -7.59 13.32
C VAL A 42 -9.32 -7.79 13.81
N LYS A 43 -9.63 -8.95 14.38
CA LYS A 43 -10.96 -9.25 14.95
C LYS A 43 -11.35 -8.26 16.06
N ALA A 44 -10.41 -7.86 16.91
CA ALA A 44 -10.68 -6.91 17.98
C ALA A 44 -10.98 -5.50 17.44
N ILE A 45 -10.27 -5.05 16.40
CA ILE A 45 -10.50 -3.75 15.74
C ILE A 45 -11.86 -3.74 15.04
N ILE A 46 -12.19 -4.81 14.32
CA ILE A 46 -13.51 -4.96 13.67
C ILE A 46 -14.63 -4.99 14.71
N ALA A 47 -14.45 -5.69 15.83
CA ALA A 47 -15.43 -5.71 16.92
C ALA A 47 -15.63 -4.34 17.59
N ALA A 48 -14.64 -3.44 17.51
CA ALA A 48 -14.75 -2.05 17.93
C ALA A 48 -15.47 -1.14 16.89
N GLY A 49 -15.97 -1.72 15.79
CA GLY A 49 -16.71 -1.01 14.74
C GLY A 49 -15.83 -0.36 13.67
N ILE A 50 -14.55 -0.70 13.61
CA ILE A 50 -13.60 -0.10 12.66
C ILE A 50 -13.36 -1.06 11.47
N PRO A 51 -13.65 -0.64 10.22
CA PRO A 51 -13.31 -1.43 9.05
C PRO A 51 -11.81 -1.64 8.90
N VAL A 52 -11.42 -2.87 8.54
CA VAL A 52 -10.01 -3.25 8.38
C VAL A 52 -9.73 -3.71 6.96
N VAL A 53 -8.67 -3.19 6.36
CA VAL A 53 -8.03 -3.72 5.16
C VAL A 53 -6.89 -4.64 5.59
N GLY A 54 -6.93 -5.91 5.17
CA GLY A 54 -5.81 -6.83 5.36
C GLY A 54 -4.70 -6.58 4.33
N HIS A 55 -3.46 -6.96 4.64
CA HIS A 55 -2.35 -6.91 3.70
C HIS A 55 -1.44 -8.14 3.84
N LEU A 56 -1.38 -8.94 2.77
CA LEU A 56 -0.56 -10.16 2.64
C LEU A 56 0.39 -10.07 1.45
N GLY A 57 1.33 -11.03 1.38
CA GLY A 57 2.41 -11.04 0.40
C GLY A 57 3.65 -10.37 0.97
N LEU A 58 4.26 -9.46 0.21
CA LEU A 58 5.33 -8.63 0.74
C LEU A 58 4.72 -7.56 1.65
N THR A 59 4.97 -7.69 2.95
CA THR A 59 4.62 -6.68 3.96
C THR A 59 5.86 -5.83 4.29
N PRO A 60 5.96 -4.58 3.82
CA PRO A 60 7.16 -3.74 3.97
C PRO A 60 7.61 -3.54 5.43
N GLN A 61 6.68 -3.55 6.40
CA GLN A 61 7.02 -3.43 7.83
C GLN A 61 7.86 -4.62 8.32
N SER A 62 7.82 -5.75 7.60
CA SER A 62 8.60 -6.96 7.89
C SER A 62 9.87 -7.08 7.03
N VAL A 63 10.34 -6.01 6.38
CA VAL A 63 11.49 -6.07 5.45
C VAL A 63 12.74 -6.70 6.07
N HIS A 64 13.03 -6.43 7.35
CA HIS A 64 14.19 -7.02 8.06
C HIS A 64 14.02 -8.52 8.31
N LYS A 65 12.79 -8.98 8.60
CA LYS A 65 12.47 -10.41 8.72
C LYS A 65 12.61 -11.11 7.36
N TYR A 66 12.33 -10.40 6.28
CA TYR A 66 12.37 -10.93 4.92
C TYR A 66 13.71 -10.81 4.23
N GLY A 67 14.64 -10.01 4.77
CA GLY A 67 15.92 -9.71 4.13
C GLY A 67 15.82 -8.83 2.88
N GLY A 68 14.67 -8.20 2.62
CA GLY A 68 14.48 -7.28 1.50
C GLY A 68 13.09 -7.33 0.87
N TYR A 69 12.93 -6.58 -0.23
CA TYR A 69 11.67 -6.41 -0.96
C TYR A 69 11.46 -7.49 -2.04
N GLY A 70 11.85 -8.75 -1.77
CA GLY A 70 11.73 -9.84 -2.73
C GLY A 70 10.28 -10.23 -3.05
N LEU A 71 10.06 -10.93 -4.17
CA LEU A 71 8.78 -11.58 -4.47
C LEU A 71 8.49 -12.67 -3.42
N ARG A 72 7.27 -12.70 -2.89
CA ARG A 72 6.82 -13.64 -1.84
C ARG A 72 6.03 -14.81 -2.43
N ALA A 73 5.84 -15.86 -1.64
CA ALA A 73 5.02 -17.02 -2.00
C ALA A 73 5.50 -17.73 -3.27
N LYS A 74 6.83 -17.89 -3.38
CA LYS A 74 7.47 -18.57 -4.52
C LYS A 74 7.42 -20.09 -4.40
N ASN A 75 7.45 -20.60 -3.17
CA ASN A 75 7.38 -22.02 -2.88
C ASN A 75 5.99 -22.39 -2.37
N GLU A 76 5.69 -23.68 -2.44
CA GLU A 76 4.37 -24.23 -2.09
C GLU A 76 3.97 -23.97 -0.64
N ALA A 77 4.92 -24.05 0.30
CA ALA A 77 4.66 -23.79 1.72
C ALA A 77 4.25 -22.34 1.98
N GLU A 78 4.95 -21.37 1.40
CA GLU A 78 4.60 -19.96 1.50
C GLU A 78 3.29 -19.63 0.77
N ALA A 79 3.04 -20.26 -0.39
CA ALA A 79 1.80 -20.09 -1.13
C ALA A 79 0.59 -20.63 -0.34
N THR A 80 0.75 -21.80 0.27
CA THR A 80 -0.27 -22.40 1.16
C THR A 80 -0.52 -21.53 2.38
N LYS A 81 0.55 -21.02 3.02
CA LYS A 81 0.41 -20.08 4.15
C LYS A 81 -0.38 -18.84 3.72
N LEU A 82 -0.04 -18.23 2.59
CA LEU A 82 -0.71 -17.02 2.11
C LEU A 82 -2.19 -17.27 1.84
N LEU A 83 -2.55 -18.39 1.21
CA LEU A 83 -3.94 -18.75 0.97
C LEU A 83 -4.71 -18.97 2.28
N ASN A 84 -4.11 -19.65 3.26
CA ASN A 84 -4.72 -19.87 4.56
C ASN A 84 -4.89 -18.56 5.33
N ASP A 85 -3.88 -17.69 5.32
CA ASP A 85 -3.97 -16.37 5.93
C ASP A 85 -5.05 -15.50 5.27
N ALA A 86 -5.19 -15.58 3.94
CA ALA A 86 -6.24 -14.86 3.22
C ALA A 86 -7.63 -15.31 3.66
N LYS A 87 -7.86 -16.62 3.82
CA LYS A 87 -9.11 -17.17 4.36
C LYS A 87 -9.36 -16.75 5.80
N LEU A 88 -8.33 -16.75 6.65
CA LEU A 88 -8.45 -16.31 8.04
C LEU A 88 -8.85 -14.84 8.15
N LEU A 89 -8.32 -13.98 7.27
CA LEU A 89 -8.68 -12.57 7.22
C LEU A 89 -10.10 -12.38 6.65
N ASP A 90 -10.47 -13.12 5.60
CA ASP A 90 -11.83 -13.13 5.05
C ASP A 90 -12.87 -13.52 6.11
N GLU A 91 -12.62 -14.62 6.84
CA GLU A 91 -13.45 -15.07 7.97
C GLU A 91 -13.47 -14.07 9.12
N ALA A 92 -12.40 -13.29 9.32
CA ALA A 92 -12.37 -12.22 10.33
C ALA A 92 -13.23 -11.01 9.94
N GLY A 93 -13.60 -10.86 8.67
CA GLY A 93 -14.46 -9.80 8.17
C GLY A 93 -13.72 -8.54 7.73
N VAL A 94 -12.49 -8.66 7.21
CA VAL A 94 -11.81 -7.52 6.58
C VAL A 94 -12.63 -7.00 5.39
N CYS A 95 -12.63 -5.69 5.13
CA CYS A 95 -13.43 -5.09 4.06
C CYS A 95 -12.72 -5.13 2.69
N ALA A 96 -11.39 -5.30 2.68
CA ALA A 96 -10.58 -5.54 1.49
C ALA A 96 -9.29 -6.27 1.88
N LEU A 97 -8.63 -6.92 0.91
CA LEU A 97 -7.35 -7.59 1.10
C LEU A 97 -6.33 -7.17 0.06
N VAL A 98 -5.27 -6.48 0.49
CA VAL A 98 -4.13 -6.15 -0.38
C VAL A 98 -3.23 -7.38 -0.55
N LEU A 99 -2.87 -7.67 -1.79
CA LEU A 99 -1.88 -8.68 -2.17
C LEU A 99 -0.68 -7.99 -2.85
N GLU A 100 0.47 -7.95 -2.17
CA GLU A 100 1.67 -7.27 -2.67
C GLU A 100 2.76 -8.27 -3.10
N LYS A 101 3.26 -8.10 -4.33
CA LYS A 101 4.39 -8.86 -4.90
C LYS A 101 4.30 -10.38 -4.66
N VAL A 102 3.23 -10.96 -5.17
CA VAL A 102 2.97 -12.41 -5.18
C VAL A 102 2.80 -12.92 -6.62
N PRO A 103 2.98 -14.22 -6.91
CA PRO A 103 2.71 -14.79 -8.22
C PRO A 103 1.26 -14.53 -8.67
N GLN A 104 1.08 -14.13 -9.93
CA GLN A 104 -0.24 -13.83 -10.49
C GLN A 104 -1.23 -14.99 -10.36
N ALA A 105 -0.77 -16.23 -10.62
CA ALA A 105 -1.62 -17.41 -10.50
C ALA A 105 -2.17 -17.57 -9.07
N LEU A 106 -1.32 -17.35 -8.05
CA LEU A 106 -1.72 -17.42 -6.65
C LEU A 106 -2.68 -16.29 -6.28
N ALA A 107 -2.40 -15.05 -6.69
CA ALA A 107 -3.30 -13.93 -6.43
C ALA A 107 -4.68 -14.12 -7.06
N THR A 108 -4.72 -14.67 -8.28
CA THR A 108 -5.96 -15.02 -8.98
C THR A 108 -6.72 -16.10 -8.21
N GLU A 109 -6.01 -17.09 -7.70
CA GLU A 109 -6.62 -18.18 -6.91
C GLU A 109 -7.19 -17.67 -5.58
N VAL A 110 -6.43 -16.84 -4.85
CA VAL A 110 -6.91 -16.21 -3.61
C VAL A 110 -8.19 -15.43 -3.86
N SER A 111 -8.22 -14.59 -4.91
CA SER A 111 -9.38 -13.74 -5.24
C SER A 111 -10.62 -14.55 -5.59
N LYS A 112 -10.47 -15.78 -6.09
CA LYS A 112 -11.60 -16.69 -6.35
C LYS A 112 -12.10 -17.43 -5.11
N GLN A 113 -11.25 -17.60 -4.10
CA GLN A 113 -11.56 -18.43 -2.93
C GLN A 113 -12.15 -17.66 -1.74
N ILE A 114 -11.98 -16.33 -1.69
CA ILE A 114 -12.49 -15.49 -0.61
C ILE A 114 -13.60 -14.56 -1.10
N LYS A 115 -14.44 -14.08 -0.18
CA LYS A 115 -15.53 -13.14 -0.52
C LYS A 115 -15.06 -11.68 -0.53
N THR A 116 -14.07 -11.38 0.29
CA THR A 116 -13.44 -10.07 0.41
C THR A 116 -12.82 -9.63 -0.92
N PRO A 117 -13.10 -8.41 -1.41
CA PRO A 117 -12.42 -7.87 -2.58
C PRO A 117 -10.90 -7.80 -2.41
N THR A 118 -10.15 -8.29 -3.39
CA THR A 118 -8.69 -8.23 -3.39
C THR A 118 -8.15 -7.03 -4.16
N ILE A 119 -7.09 -6.40 -3.65
CA ILE A 119 -6.42 -5.26 -4.27
C ILE A 119 -4.95 -5.63 -4.56
N GLY A 120 -4.59 -5.72 -5.84
CA GLY A 120 -3.25 -6.11 -6.25
C GLY A 120 -2.26 -4.95 -6.36
N ILE A 121 -1.02 -5.20 -5.93
CA ILE A 121 0.16 -4.39 -6.30
C ILE A 121 1.33 -5.32 -6.62
N GLY A 122 1.64 -5.44 -7.91
CA GLY A 122 2.57 -6.47 -8.37
C GLY A 122 2.08 -7.91 -8.14
N ALA A 123 0.76 -8.10 -8.12
CA ALA A 123 0.07 -9.39 -7.98
C ALA A 123 -0.65 -9.83 -9.27
N GLY A 124 -0.44 -9.11 -10.38
CA GLY A 124 -1.14 -9.35 -11.65
C GLY A 124 -2.60 -8.88 -11.66
N SER A 125 -3.26 -9.06 -12.81
CA SER A 125 -4.60 -8.53 -13.08
C SER A 125 -5.76 -9.44 -12.64
N GLY A 126 -5.48 -10.54 -11.95
CA GLY A 126 -6.50 -11.47 -11.45
C GLY A 126 -7.08 -11.11 -10.08
N THR A 127 -6.78 -9.91 -9.59
CA THR A 127 -7.36 -9.32 -8.36
C THR A 127 -8.48 -8.35 -8.74
N ASP A 128 -9.39 -8.05 -7.81
CA ASP A 128 -10.59 -7.25 -8.09
C ASP A 128 -10.30 -5.75 -8.30
N GLY A 129 -9.20 -5.27 -7.72
CA GLY A 129 -8.72 -3.90 -7.88
C GLY A 129 -7.20 -3.82 -7.94
N GLN A 130 -6.68 -2.61 -8.12
CA GLN A 130 -5.24 -2.35 -8.20
C GLN A 130 -4.87 -1.13 -7.37
N VAL A 131 -3.66 -1.14 -6.81
CA VAL A 131 -3.08 0.02 -6.13
C VAL A 131 -1.64 0.24 -6.58
N LEU A 132 -1.25 1.52 -6.69
CA LEU A 132 0.12 1.94 -6.89
C LEU A 132 0.39 3.15 -5.98
N VAL A 133 1.65 3.34 -5.60
CA VAL A 133 2.09 4.57 -4.96
C VAL A 133 1.99 5.70 -5.99
N TYR A 134 1.22 6.75 -5.69
CA TYR A 134 0.91 7.81 -6.66
C TYR A 134 2.18 8.49 -7.20
N ALA A 135 3.17 8.76 -6.35
CA ALA A 135 4.41 9.43 -6.74
C ALA A 135 5.21 8.59 -7.74
N ASP A 136 5.22 7.27 -7.56
CA ASP A 136 5.88 6.34 -8.47
C ASP A 136 5.10 6.23 -9.78
N ALA A 137 3.78 6.09 -9.71
CA ALA A 137 2.90 6.03 -10.88
C ALA A 137 2.95 7.32 -11.71
N MET A 138 3.15 8.47 -11.08
CA MET A 138 3.27 9.78 -11.76
C MET A 138 4.71 10.13 -12.16
N GLY A 139 5.68 9.24 -11.93
CA GLY A 139 7.07 9.46 -12.31
C GLY A 139 7.73 10.65 -11.58
N MET A 140 7.39 10.85 -10.31
CA MET A 140 7.99 11.89 -9.46
C MET A 140 9.35 11.45 -8.89
N THR A 141 9.52 10.15 -8.63
CA THR A 141 10.73 9.56 -8.03
C THR A 141 11.69 9.04 -9.11
N GLN A 142 13.00 9.00 -8.80
CA GLN A 142 14.02 8.35 -9.65
C GLN A 142 14.60 7.11 -8.98
N GLY A 143 15.06 6.16 -9.80
CA GLY A 143 15.76 4.96 -9.34
C GLY A 143 14.85 3.80 -8.93
N PHE A 144 13.65 4.08 -8.40
CA PHE A 144 12.67 3.04 -8.08
C PHE A 144 11.84 2.66 -9.32
N LYS A 145 12.19 1.54 -9.95
CA LYS A 145 11.49 0.99 -11.13
C LYS A 145 11.23 -0.51 -10.97
N PRO A 146 10.38 -0.92 -10.02
CA PRO A 146 10.05 -2.32 -9.88
C PRO A 146 9.29 -2.80 -11.13
N LYS A 147 9.44 -4.09 -11.47
CA LYS A 147 8.82 -4.69 -12.67
C LYS A 147 7.30 -4.46 -12.78
N PHE A 148 6.61 -4.32 -11.66
CA PHE A 148 5.15 -4.14 -11.63
C PHE A 148 4.69 -2.68 -11.84
N LEU A 149 5.59 -1.71 -11.83
CA LEU A 149 5.23 -0.30 -11.93
C LEU A 149 5.14 0.14 -13.38
N ARG A 150 3.98 0.68 -13.76
CA ARG A 150 3.82 1.52 -14.95
C ARG A 150 3.82 2.99 -14.53
N GLN A 151 4.64 3.81 -15.18
CA GLN A 151 4.55 5.26 -15.09
C GLN A 151 3.48 5.76 -16.07
N PHE A 152 2.56 6.56 -15.58
CA PHE A 152 1.46 7.17 -16.33
C PHE A 152 1.73 8.63 -16.67
N ALA A 153 2.70 9.25 -15.99
CA ALA A 153 3.18 10.60 -16.26
C ALA A 153 4.68 10.71 -15.97
N ASN A 154 5.29 11.82 -16.38
CA ASN A 154 6.67 12.18 -16.04
C ASN A 154 6.68 13.55 -15.35
N ILE A 155 6.04 13.62 -14.18
CA ILE A 155 5.89 14.86 -13.43
C ILE A 155 7.25 15.45 -13.06
N ARG A 156 8.25 14.61 -12.79
CA ARG A 156 9.61 15.10 -12.53
C ARG A 156 10.16 15.93 -13.68
N LYS A 157 9.98 15.49 -14.93
CA LYS A 157 10.44 16.27 -16.09
C LYS A 157 9.70 17.61 -16.16
N CYS A 158 8.37 17.61 -16.03
CA CYS A 158 7.58 18.84 -16.04
C CYS A 158 8.05 19.83 -14.96
N MET A 159 8.30 19.36 -13.74
CA MET A 159 8.83 20.21 -12.66
C MET A 159 10.23 20.72 -12.97
N THR A 160 11.11 19.86 -13.47
CA THR A 160 12.50 20.23 -13.79
C THR A 160 12.56 21.26 -14.91
N ASP A 161 11.76 21.08 -15.96
CA ASP A 161 11.67 22.03 -17.07
C ASP A 161 11.14 23.39 -16.57
N GLY A 162 10.02 23.39 -15.83
CA GLY A 162 9.39 24.63 -15.33
C GLY A 162 10.29 25.41 -14.35
N ILE A 163 10.98 24.71 -13.44
CA ILE A 163 11.97 25.33 -12.55
C ILE A 163 13.13 25.89 -13.37
N GLY A 164 13.60 25.15 -14.39
CA GLY A 164 14.64 25.60 -15.29
C GLY A 164 14.26 26.86 -16.05
N ASP A 165 13.04 26.96 -16.56
CA ASP A 165 12.54 28.12 -17.29
C ASP A 165 12.32 29.33 -16.36
N TYR A 166 11.77 29.12 -15.16
CA TYR A 166 11.73 30.15 -14.12
C TYR A 166 13.13 30.72 -13.83
N MET A 167 14.11 29.84 -13.61
CA MET A 167 15.50 30.26 -13.37
C MET A 167 16.09 31.05 -14.53
N LYS A 168 15.77 30.70 -15.79
CA LYS A 168 16.20 31.46 -16.96
C LYS A 168 15.57 32.85 -16.93
N CYS A 169 14.26 32.96 -16.77
CA CYS A 169 13.53 34.22 -16.80
C CYS A 169 14.00 35.19 -15.69
N VAL A 170 14.26 34.70 -14.48
CA VAL A 170 14.82 35.51 -13.39
C VAL A 170 16.23 36.00 -13.74
N LYS A 171 17.10 35.12 -14.26
CA LYS A 171 18.48 35.49 -14.62
C LYS A 171 18.55 36.46 -15.80
N SER A 172 17.63 36.35 -16.75
CA SER A 172 17.49 37.29 -17.87
C SER A 172 16.68 38.54 -17.53
N GLN A 173 16.18 38.66 -16.29
CA GLN A 173 15.30 39.75 -15.85
C GLN A 173 14.07 39.94 -16.73
N THR A 174 13.59 38.88 -17.37
CA THR A 174 12.31 38.87 -18.11
C THR A 174 11.14 38.53 -17.21
N PHE A 175 11.41 38.12 -15.97
CA PHE A 175 10.42 37.93 -14.90
C PHE A 175 10.93 38.57 -13.58
N PRO A 176 10.09 39.32 -12.86
CA PRO A 176 8.81 39.85 -13.33
C PRO A 176 9.02 40.92 -14.41
N ASN A 177 8.12 41.00 -15.38
CA ASN A 177 8.03 42.08 -16.36
C ASN A 177 7.03 43.18 -15.90
N ASN A 178 6.78 44.19 -16.74
CA ASN A 178 5.88 45.31 -16.43
C ASN A 178 4.42 44.89 -16.15
N GLU A 179 3.92 43.84 -16.81
CA GLU A 179 2.57 43.30 -16.55
C GLU A 179 2.50 42.51 -15.24
N GLU A 180 3.66 42.06 -14.74
CA GLU A 180 3.82 41.26 -13.52
C GLU A 180 4.27 42.11 -12.31
N SER A 181 4.27 43.44 -12.45
CA SER A 181 4.74 44.42 -11.45
C SER A 181 3.70 45.51 -11.19
N TYR A 182 3.66 46.06 -9.97
CA TYR A 182 2.76 47.16 -9.55
C TYR A 182 3.50 48.51 -9.47
#